data_AF-A0A4Q3UYM1-F1
#
_entry.id   AF-A0A4Q3UYM1-F1
#
_cell.length_a   1.000
_cell.length_b   1.000
_cell.length_c   1.000
_cell.angle_alpha   90.00
_cell.angle_beta   90.00
_cell.angle_gamma   90.00
#
_symmetry.space_group_name_H-M   'P 1'
#
loop_
_entity.id
_entity.type
_entity.pdbx_description
1 polymer ?
#
loop_
_entity_poly.entity_id
_entity_poly.type
_entity_poly.pdbx_seq_one_letter_code
_entity_poly.pdbx_strand_id
1 'polypeptide(L)'
;MSATIATQQGGLEPSPREEKNYLNNGHTIASWLLTEDHKRIAMLYLISITIFFFLGSTAAGLIRYELTAPAGNVLESETYNKVFSAHGIIMVFFFLVVA
;
A
#
# COMPACT_ATOMS: atom_id res chain seq x y z
N MET A 1 -48.15 3.44 50.90
CA MET A 1 -48.11 2.48 49.77
C MET A 1 -47.94 3.30 48.51
N SER A 2 -46.69 3.61 48.18
CA SER A 2 -46.32 4.56 47.13
C SER A 2 -46.22 3.84 45.79
N ALA A 3 -47.16 4.12 44.88
CA ALA A 3 -47.06 3.71 43.49
C ALA A 3 -46.16 4.69 42.75
N THR A 4 -44.84 4.49 42.85
CA THR A 4 -43.87 5.10 41.93
C THR A 4 -43.90 4.26 40.66
N ILE A 5 -44.76 4.61 39.71
CA ILE A 5 -44.65 4.12 38.33
C ILE A 5 -43.43 4.83 37.75
N ALA A 6 -42.30 4.12 37.75
CA ALA A 6 -41.14 4.49 36.98
C ALA A 6 -41.51 4.45 35.50
N THR A 7 -41.57 5.62 34.88
CA THR A 7 -41.53 5.78 33.43
C THR A 7 -40.31 5.04 32.90
N GLN A 8 -40.51 3.83 32.37
CA GLN A 8 -39.51 3.13 31.57
C GLN A 8 -39.31 3.90 30.27
N GLN A 9 -38.37 4.85 30.28
CA GLN A 9 -37.73 5.34 29.07
C GLN A 9 -36.76 4.28 28.57
N GLY A 10 -37.28 3.24 27.91
CA GLY A 10 -36.50 2.31 27.11
C GLY A 10 -36.36 2.85 25.69
N GLY A 11 -35.44 3.79 25.48
CA GLY A 11 -35.19 4.39 24.17
C GLY A 11 -34.70 3.37 23.16
N LEU A 12 -35.41 3.28 22.04
CA LEU A 12 -34.98 2.92 20.68
C LEU A 12 -33.71 2.05 20.61
N GLU A 13 -33.89 0.75 20.39
CA GLU A 13 -32.78 -0.12 20.00
C GLU A 13 -32.03 0.52 18.82
N PRO A 14 -30.70 0.72 18.92
CA PRO A 14 -29.95 1.22 17.79
C PRO A 14 -30.02 0.15 16.69
N SER A 15 -30.69 0.48 15.57
CA SER A 15 -30.50 -0.13 14.25
C SER A 15 -29.04 -0.58 14.10
N PRO A 16 -28.73 -1.75 13.49
CA PRO A 16 -27.34 -2.18 13.26
C PRO A 16 -26.57 -1.05 12.59
N ARG A 17 -25.86 -0.25 13.38
CA ARG A 17 -25.18 0.94 12.88
C ARG A 17 -24.00 0.36 12.14
N GLU A 18 -24.06 0.43 10.82
CA GLU A 18 -22.92 0.12 9.96
C GLU A 18 -21.73 0.92 10.50
N GLU A 19 -20.87 0.25 11.26
CA GLU A 19 -19.77 0.89 11.95
C GLU A 19 -18.81 1.40 10.87
N LYS A 20 -18.57 2.71 10.86
CA LYS A 20 -17.73 3.35 9.84
C LYS A 20 -16.30 2.83 9.97
N ASN A 21 -15.99 1.82 9.17
CA ASN A 21 -14.67 1.20 9.11
C ASN A 21 -13.76 1.98 8.13
N TYR A 22 -12.46 1.89 8.32
CA TYR A 22 -11.43 2.45 7.45
C TYR A 22 -11.57 1.98 5.99
N LEU A 23 -12.20 0.84 5.73
CA LEU A 23 -12.49 0.41 4.36
C LEU A 23 -13.73 1.08 3.76
N ASN A 24 -14.69 1.49 4.60
CA ASN A 24 -16.03 1.93 4.19
C ASN A 24 -16.24 3.45 4.24
N ASN A 25 -15.33 4.20 4.87
CA ASN A 25 -15.49 5.65 5.06
C ASN A 25 -15.08 6.46 3.81
N GLY A 26 -15.89 6.41 2.75
CA GLY A 26 -15.65 7.12 1.48
C GLY A 26 -14.91 6.25 0.44
N HIS A 27 -15.50 6.14 -0.76
CA HIS A 27 -15.01 5.30 -1.86
C HIS A 27 -14.30 6.09 -2.97
N THR A 28 -14.15 7.40 -2.82
CA THR A 28 -13.48 8.23 -3.82
C THR A 28 -11.97 8.15 -3.67
N ILE A 29 -11.25 8.20 -4.80
CA ILE A 29 -9.78 8.22 -4.83
C ILE A 29 -9.23 9.40 -4.01
N ALA A 30 -9.87 10.57 -4.12
CA ALA A 30 -9.51 11.74 -3.32
C ALA A 30 -9.66 11.51 -1.80
N SER A 31 -10.70 10.77 -1.37
CA SER A 31 -10.89 10.44 0.06
C SER A 31 -9.84 9.47 0.59
N TRP A 32 -9.22 8.67 -0.27
CA TRP A 32 -8.14 7.76 0.10
C TRP A 32 -6.78 8.46 0.11
N LEU A 33 -6.48 9.28 -0.91
CA LEU A 33 -5.20 9.98 -1.01
C LEU A 33 -5.06 11.11 0.02
N LEU A 34 -6.15 11.78 0.39
CA LEU A 34 -6.16 12.89 1.35
C LEU A 34 -6.69 12.46 2.73
N THR A 35 -6.49 11.19 3.11
CA THR A 35 -6.95 10.67 4.40
C THR A 35 -5.92 10.93 5.51
N GLU A 36 -6.40 11.19 6.73
CA GLU A 36 -5.56 11.33 7.93
C GLU A 36 -5.43 10.03 8.74
N ASP A 37 -6.15 8.98 8.32
CA ASP A 37 -6.16 7.70 9.03
C ASP A 37 -4.88 6.89 8.75
N HIS A 38 -4.09 6.68 9.80
CA HIS A 38 -2.85 5.89 9.76
C HIS A 38 -3.02 4.47 9.21
N LYS A 39 -4.20 3.84 9.36
CA LYS A 39 -4.46 2.50 8.81
C LYS A 39 -4.60 2.53 7.29
N ARG A 40 -5.27 3.56 6.75
CA ARG A 40 -5.36 3.76 5.30
C ARG A 40 -4.02 4.16 4.71
N ILE A 41 -3.29 5.04 5.38
CA ILE A 41 -1.94 5.43 4.98
C ILE A 41 -1.05 4.17 4.93
N ALA A 42 -1.06 3.32 5.97
CA ALA A 42 -0.30 2.08 5.97
C ALA A 42 -0.64 1.16 4.77
N MET A 43 -1.92 1.06 4.39
CA MET A 43 -2.33 0.29 3.20
C MET A 43 -1.82 0.91 1.89
N LEU A 44 -1.84 2.25 1.76
CA LEU A 44 -1.29 2.94 0.59
C LEU A 44 0.22 2.71 0.46
N TYR A 45 0.94 2.73 1.58
CA TYR A 45 2.36 2.41 1.63
C TYR A 45 2.60 0.95 1.24
N LEU A 46 1.85 -0.01 1.79
CA LEU A 46 1.94 -1.43 1.45
C LEU A 46 1.76 -1.68 -0.06
N ILE A 47 0.77 -1.05 -0.67
CA ILE A 47 0.54 -1.14 -2.11
C ILE A 47 1.73 -0.54 -2.89
N SER A 48 2.19 0.64 -2.49
CA SER A 48 3.31 1.34 -3.14
C SER A 48 4.60 0.52 -3.08
N ILE A 49 5.00 0.04 -1.90
CA ILE A 49 6.21 -0.78 -1.75
C ILE A 49 6.11 -2.08 -2.55
N THR A 50 4.93 -2.69 -2.65
CA THR A 50 4.73 -3.90 -3.45
C THR A 50 4.95 -3.63 -4.94
N ILE A 51 4.44 -2.51 -5.46
CA ILE A 51 4.64 -2.11 -6.86
C ILE A 51 6.14 -1.88 -7.15
N PHE A 52 6.82 -1.10 -6.32
CA PHE A 52 8.24 -0.82 -6.51
C PHE A 52 9.12 -2.05 -6.29
N PHE A 53 8.73 -2.96 -5.41
CA PHE A 53 9.40 -4.25 -5.22
C PHE A 53 9.38 -5.08 -6.50
N PHE A 54 8.23 -5.22 -7.16
CA PHE A 54 8.15 -5.95 -8.44
C PHE A 54 8.93 -5.25 -9.55
N LEU A 55 8.88 -3.92 -9.62
CA LEU A 55 9.64 -3.15 -10.61
C LEU A 55 11.16 -3.33 -10.43
N GLY A 56 11.65 -3.17 -9.19
CA GLY A 56 13.05 -3.39 -8.85
C GLY A 56 13.46 -4.85 -9.06
N SER A 57 12.61 -5.81 -8.69
CA SER A 57 12.88 -7.25 -8.86
C SER A 57 12.99 -7.64 -10.33
N THR A 58 12.15 -7.06 -11.19
CA THR A 58 12.22 -7.27 -12.65
C THR A 58 13.54 -6.73 -13.21
N ALA A 59 13.98 -5.54 -12.79
CA ALA A 59 15.27 -5.00 -13.18
C ALA A 59 16.45 -5.89 -12.71
N ALA A 60 16.39 -6.42 -11.48
CA ALA A 60 17.36 -7.41 -11.00
C ALA A 60 17.37 -8.70 -11.82
N GLY A 61 16.18 -9.17 -12.22
CA GLY A 61 16.01 -10.31 -13.11
C GLY A 61 16.71 -10.10 -14.46
N LEU A 62 16.55 -8.92 -15.06
CA LEU A 62 17.22 -8.56 -16.32
C LEU A 62 18.75 -8.53 -16.17
N ILE A 63 19.26 -7.92 -15.10
CA ILE A 63 20.70 -7.89 -14.78
C ILE A 63 21.25 -9.31 -14.67
N ARG A 64 20.55 -10.19 -13.94
CA ARG A 64 20.97 -11.59 -13.79
C ARG A 64 20.86 -12.38 -15.08
N TYR A 65 19.84 -12.12 -15.88
CA TYR A 65 19.67 -12.77 -17.18
C TYR A 65 20.83 -12.41 -18.13
N GLU A 66 21.27 -11.16 -18.14
CA GLU A 66 22.41 -10.72 -18.95
C GLU A 66 23.70 -11.47 -18.58
N LEU A 67 23.89 -11.76 -17.29
CA LEU A 67 25.07 -12.47 -16.78
C LEU A 67 25.02 -14.00 -16.98
N THR A 68 23.96 -14.54 -17.61
CA THR A 68 23.89 -15.98 -17.90
C THR A 68 24.82 -16.40 -19.05
N ALA A 69 25.20 -15.47 -19.93
CA ALA A 69 26.10 -15.70 -21.05
C ALA A 69 27.28 -14.70 -21.01
N PRO A 70 28.52 -15.13 -21.26
CA PRO A 70 29.70 -14.27 -21.11
C PRO A 70 29.80 -13.15 -22.16
N ALA A 71 29.13 -13.29 -23.31
CA ALA A 71 29.08 -12.26 -24.35
C ALA A 71 27.96 -11.22 -24.14
N GLY A 72 27.13 -11.41 -23.12
CA GLY A 72 25.84 -10.72 -23.02
C GLY A 72 24.80 -11.32 -23.98
N ASN A 73 23.51 -11.08 -23.69
CA ASN A 73 22.40 -11.68 -24.41
C ASN A 73 21.41 -10.65 -24.96
N VAL A 74 21.10 -9.58 -24.20
CA VAL A 74 19.98 -8.68 -24.51
C VAL A 74 20.34 -7.20 -24.37
N LEU A 75 21.18 -6.86 -23.40
CA LEU A 75 21.48 -5.48 -23.05
C LEU A 75 22.88 -5.07 -23.51
N GLU A 76 22.97 -3.94 -24.20
CA GLU A 76 24.26 -3.29 -24.44
C GLU A 76 24.86 -2.79 -23.13
N SER A 77 26.20 -2.72 -23.05
CA SER A 77 26.96 -2.32 -21.85
C SER A 77 26.48 -1.01 -21.21
N GLU A 78 26.14 0.00 -22.00
CA GLU A 78 25.62 1.27 -21.48
C GLU A 78 24.23 1.08 -20.82
N THR A 79 23.35 0.33 -21.46
CA THR A 79 22.01 0.05 -20.94
C THR A 79 22.07 -0.81 -19.68
N TYR A 80 22.97 -1.80 -19.63
CA TYR A 80 23.20 -2.60 -18.42
C TYR A 80 23.55 -1.72 -17.21
N ASN A 81 24.48 -0.79 -17.38
CA ASN A 81 24.89 0.12 -16.31
C ASN A 81 23.73 1.02 -15.85
N LYS A 82 22.92 1.52 -16.78
CA LYS A 82 21.71 2.31 -16.45
C LYS A 82 20.69 1.49 -15.67
N VAL A 83 20.42 0.26 -16.10
CA VAL A 83 19.47 -0.64 -15.42
C VAL A 83 19.98 -1.03 -14.03
N PHE A 84 21.29 -1.29 -13.88
CA PHE A 84 21.91 -1.57 -12.58
C PHE A 84 21.76 -0.41 -11.59
N SER A 85 22.09 0.81 -12.01
CA SER A 85 21.91 2.00 -11.18
C SER A 85 20.44 2.26 -10.85
N ALA A 86 19.53 2.12 -11.83
CA ALA A 86 18.11 2.30 -11.63
C ALA A 86 17.51 1.29 -10.65
N HIS A 87 17.91 0.01 -10.73
CA HIS A 87 17.53 -1.03 -9.76
C HIS A 87 17.89 -0.60 -8.33
N GLY A 88 19.13 -0.15 -8.11
CA GLY A 88 19.59 0.32 -6.81
C GLY A 88 18.79 1.51 -6.28
N ILE A 89 18.56 2.53 -7.12
CA ILE A 89 17.77 3.72 -6.75
C ILE A 89 16.33 3.32 -6.37
N ILE A 90 15.69 2.46 -7.16
CA ILE A 90 14.33 1.98 -6.90
C ILE A 90 14.26 1.23 -5.57
N MET A 91 15.18 0.28 -5.34
CA MET A 91 15.16 -0.54 -4.13
C MET A 91 15.49 0.26 -2.87
N VAL A 92 16.46 1.18 -2.92
CA VAL A 92 16.83 1.96 -1.73
C VAL A 92 15.75 3.00 -1.42
N PHE A 93 15.41 3.86 -2.37
CA PHE A 93 14.57 5.02 -2.06
C PHE A 93 13.07 4.72 -2.05
N PHE A 94 12.60 3.78 -2.86
CA PHE A 94 11.16 3.55 -3.02
C PHE A 94 10.66 2.26 -2.35
N PHE A 95 11.56 1.33 -2.03
CA PHE A 95 11.24 0.13 -1.25
C PHE A 95 11.78 0.24 0.18
N LEU A 96 13.10 0.31 0.39
CA LEU A 96 13.71 0.25 1.73
C LEU A 96 13.43 1.48 2.62
N VAL A 97 13.47 2.69 2.07
CA VAL A 97 13.20 3.92 2.86
C VAL A 97 11.72 4.09 3.19
N VAL A 98 10.85 3.55 2.35
CA VAL A 98 9.38 3.69 2.44
C VAL A 98 8.75 2.58 3.29
N ALA A 99 9.33 1.37 3.27
CA ALA A 99 8.91 0.22 4.07
C ALA A 99 9.22 0.40 5.56
#